data_AF-A0A973SSQ7-F1
#
_entry.id   AF-A0A973SSQ7-F1
#
_cell.length_a   1.000
_cell.length_b   1.000
_cell.length_c   1.000
_cell.angle_alpha   90.00
_cell.angle_beta   90.00
_cell.angle_gamma   90.00
#
_symmetry.space_group_name_H-M   'P 1'
#
loop_
_entity.id
_entity.type
_entity.pdbx_description
1 polymer ?
#
loop_
_entity_poly.entity_id
_entity_poly.type
_entity_poly.pdbx_seq_one_letter_code
_entity_poly.pdbx_strand_id
1 'polypeptide(L)'
;MRTSLVAVAAVAATALAALPALPAAASTHPLTFRGMTLQLPSGWKVYRATGGWTKVVTGTCAKPKAGYNEPECRAFWVLGPDAIKHGQEIFQPYTGKRPFYPATDVQLCPIKRKLGQSFDKAADKGLRQVGPGHKAAYRSWKFSCRPYAHLENVKLRYVQREWYLPTSKILVVDQFSTPGLDRVLKNASWR
;
A
#
# COMPACT_ATOMS: atom_id res chain seq x y z
N MET A 1 -43.64 13.82 -76.90
CA MET A 1 -42.65 14.38 -75.96
C MET A 1 -42.49 13.39 -74.81
N ARG A 2 -41.31 12.77 -74.69
CA ARG A 2 -41.01 11.74 -73.67
C ARG A 2 -40.31 12.41 -72.50
N THR A 3 -40.88 12.29 -71.31
CA THR A 3 -40.34 12.85 -70.07
C THR A 3 -39.60 11.75 -69.31
N SER A 4 -38.29 11.88 -69.14
CA SER A 4 -37.46 10.94 -68.38
C SER A 4 -37.43 11.32 -66.90
N LEU A 5 -37.78 10.38 -66.02
CA LEU A 5 -37.59 10.46 -64.57
C LEU A 5 -36.17 9.97 -64.23
N VAL A 6 -35.39 10.79 -63.52
CA VAL A 6 -34.09 10.41 -62.94
C VAL A 6 -34.32 10.02 -61.49
N ALA A 7 -33.99 8.78 -61.14
CA ALA A 7 -34.00 8.27 -59.77
C ALA A 7 -32.65 8.53 -59.09
N VAL A 8 -32.66 9.15 -57.92
CA VAL A 8 -31.47 9.36 -57.08
C VAL A 8 -31.40 8.24 -56.05
N ALA A 9 -30.38 7.38 -56.15
CA ALA A 9 -30.11 6.33 -55.17
C ALA A 9 -29.33 6.92 -53.98
N ALA A 10 -29.90 6.84 -52.78
CA ALA A 10 -29.22 7.20 -51.54
C ALA A 10 -28.38 6.00 -51.05
N VAL A 11 -27.06 6.19 -50.96
CA VAL A 11 -26.13 5.21 -50.38
C VAL A 11 -26.04 5.48 -48.87
N ALA A 12 -26.59 4.59 -48.05
CA ALA A 12 -26.44 4.66 -46.60
C ALA A 12 -25.10 4.02 -46.20
N ALA A 13 -24.14 4.84 -45.77
CA ALA A 13 -22.88 4.38 -45.19
C ALA A 13 -23.10 4.02 -43.71
N THR A 14 -23.00 2.73 -43.38
CA THR A 14 -22.99 2.25 -42.00
C THR A 14 -21.62 2.50 -41.36
N ALA A 15 -21.52 3.54 -40.53
CA ALA A 15 -20.36 3.78 -39.70
C ALA A 15 -20.31 2.75 -38.55
N LEU A 16 -19.43 1.75 -38.67
CA LEU A 16 -19.05 0.86 -37.56
C LEU A 16 -18.31 1.68 -36.50
N ALA A 17 -19.00 2.04 -35.42
CA ALA A 17 -18.38 2.67 -34.27
C ALA A 17 -17.38 1.70 -33.62
N ALA A 18 -16.10 2.02 -33.70
CA ALA A 18 -15.05 1.32 -32.97
C ALA A 18 -15.26 1.56 -31.46
N LEU A 19 -15.65 0.52 -30.72
CA LEU A 19 -15.73 0.57 -29.26
C LEU A 19 -14.32 0.79 -28.69
N PRO A 20 -14.15 1.69 -27.71
CA PRO A 20 -12.86 1.88 -27.06
C PRO A 20 -12.46 0.57 -26.37
N ALA A 21 -11.26 0.07 -26.69
CA ALA A 21 -10.68 -1.08 -26.02
C ALA A 21 -10.61 -0.81 -24.51
N LEU A 22 -11.25 -1.68 -23.72
CA LEU A 22 -11.13 -1.66 -22.27
C LEU A 22 -9.63 -1.78 -21.92
N PRO A 23 -9.12 -0.98 -20.96
CA PRO A 23 -7.72 -1.08 -20.55
C PRO A 23 -7.44 -2.53 -20.14
N ALA A 24 -6.41 -3.13 -20.74
CA ALA A 24 -5.99 -4.48 -20.42
C ALA A 24 -5.81 -4.62 -18.91
N ALA A 25 -6.46 -5.63 -18.31
CA ALA A 25 -6.29 -5.92 -16.91
C ALA A 25 -4.80 -6.10 -16.62
N ALA A 26 -4.23 -5.22 -15.80
CA ALA A 26 -2.83 -5.32 -15.41
C ALA A 26 -2.58 -6.71 -14.83
N SER A 27 -1.53 -7.39 -15.29
CA SER A 27 -1.15 -8.70 -14.77
C SER A 27 -0.93 -8.62 -13.26
N THR A 28 -1.50 -9.58 -12.53
CA THR A 28 -1.38 -9.68 -11.06
C THR A 28 -0.94 -11.07 -10.64
N HIS A 29 -0.40 -11.18 -9.43
CA HIS A 29 -0.06 -12.45 -8.79
C HIS A 29 -0.51 -12.46 -7.32
N PRO A 30 -0.83 -13.63 -6.75
CA PRO A 30 -1.39 -13.71 -5.42
C PRO A 30 -0.31 -13.63 -4.32
N LEU A 31 -0.62 -12.89 -3.26
CA LEU A 31 0.01 -12.99 -1.94
C LEU A 31 -1.03 -13.47 -0.93
N THR A 32 -0.94 -14.73 -0.52
CA THR A 32 -1.75 -15.27 0.58
C THR A 32 -1.03 -15.10 1.91
N PHE A 33 -1.75 -14.62 2.92
CA PHE A 33 -1.28 -14.41 4.28
C PHE A 33 -2.44 -14.55 5.27
N ARG A 34 -2.42 -15.61 6.10
CA ARG A 34 -3.40 -15.86 7.17
C ARG A 34 -4.87 -15.75 6.70
N GLY A 35 -5.23 -16.50 5.64
CA GLY A 35 -6.57 -16.51 5.05
C GLY A 35 -6.88 -15.33 4.10
N MET A 36 -6.18 -14.21 4.24
CA MET A 36 -6.27 -13.08 3.30
C MET A 36 -5.43 -13.34 2.05
N THR A 37 -5.96 -13.05 0.86
CA THR A 37 -5.20 -13.08 -0.40
C THR A 37 -5.29 -11.73 -1.10
N LEU A 38 -4.13 -11.16 -1.41
CA LEU A 38 -3.97 -9.91 -2.16
C LEU A 38 -3.57 -10.23 -3.60
N GLN A 39 -4.22 -9.60 -4.58
CA GLN A 39 -3.78 -9.63 -5.97
C GLN A 39 -2.82 -8.47 -6.21
N LEU A 40 -1.52 -8.76 -6.21
CA LEU A 40 -0.47 -7.77 -6.33
C LEU A 40 -0.16 -7.51 -7.81
N PRO A 41 0.02 -6.25 -8.26
CA PRO A 41 0.57 -5.96 -9.58
C PRO A 41 1.87 -6.75 -9.84
N SER A 42 2.06 -7.26 -11.05
CA SER A 42 3.20 -8.12 -11.42
C SER A 42 4.58 -7.51 -11.14
N GLY A 43 4.70 -6.19 -11.17
CA GLY A 43 5.95 -5.48 -10.84
C GLY A 43 6.29 -5.45 -9.34
N TRP A 44 5.36 -5.84 -8.46
CA TRP A 44 5.61 -5.86 -7.02
C TRP A 44 6.27 -7.17 -6.61
N LYS A 45 7.27 -7.09 -5.72
CA LYS A 45 8.08 -8.24 -5.32
C LYS A 45 7.90 -8.56 -3.85
N VAL A 46 7.65 -9.82 -3.52
CA VAL A 46 7.39 -10.29 -2.16
C VAL A 46 8.64 -10.88 -1.53
N TYR A 47 8.99 -10.40 -0.34
CA TYR A 47 10.09 -10.89 0.49
C TYR A 47 9.54 -11.32 1.85
N ARG A 48 9.69 -12.60 2.20
CA ARG A 48 9.24 -13.15 3.49
C ARG A 48 10.42 -13.34 4.42
N ALA A 49 10.21 -13.14 5.71
CA ALA A 49 11.13 -13.53 6.77
C ALA A 49 10.38 -14.19 7.94
N THR A 50 11.15 -14.63 8.91
CA THR A 50 10.67 -15.22 10.16
C THR A 50 9.76 -14.27 10.95
N GLY A 51 8.94 -14.82 11.84
CA GLY A 51 8.06 -14.01 12.71
C GLY A 51 6.91 -13.31 11.98
N GLY A 52 6.48 -13.84 10.84
CA GLY A 52 5.34 -13.29 10.09
C GLY A 52 5.62 -11.95 9.42
N TRP A 53 6.88 -11.64 9.11
CA TRP A 53 7.26 -10.45 8.35
C TRP A 53 7.19 -10.72 6.85
N THR A 54 6.28 -10.05 6.15
CA THR A 54 6.26 -10.03 4.68
C THR A 54 6.42 -8.60 4.19
N LYS A 55 7.48 -8.31 3.43
CA LYS A 55 7.67 -7.04 2.74
C LYS A 55 7.27 -7.17 1.28
N VAL A 56 6.53 -6.19 0.77
CA VAL A 56 6.18 -6.09 -0.65
C VAL A 56 6.83 -4.84 -1.22
N VAL A 57 7.86 -5.03 -2.02
CA VAL A 57 8.61 -3.96 -2.69
C VAL A 57 7.86 -3.55 -3.95
N THR A 58 7.55 -2.26 -4.09
CA THR A 58 6.72 -1.71 -5.16
C THR A 58 7.47 -0.73 -6.07
N GLY A 59 8.77 -0.56 -5.85
CA GLY A 59 9.63 0.34 -6.61
C GLY A 59 11.11 0.11 -6.28
N THR A 60 11.91 1.17 -6.31
CA THR A 60 13.35 1.11 -6.04
C THR A 60 13.62 0.58 -4.63
N CYS A 61 14.50 -0.42 -4.55
CA CYS A 61 15.06 -0.94 -3.31
C CYS A 61 16.36 -1.69 -3.61
N ALA A 62 17.50 -1.18 -3.14
CA ALA A 62 18.81 -1.72 -3.51
C ALA A 62 19.14 -3.05 -2.82
N LYS A 63 18.74 -3.21 -1.55
CA LYS A 63 19.05 -4.39 -0.72
C LYS A 63 17.82 -4.79 0.12
N PRO A 64 16.78 -5.36 -0.50
CA PRO A 64 15.55 -5.69 0.22
C PRO A 64 15.81 -6.79 1.25
N LYS A 65 15.45 -6.53 2.52
CA LYS A 65 15.21 -7.56 3.53
C LYS A 65 13.78 -7.37 4.04
N ALA A 66 13.23 -8.28 4.85
CA ALA A 66 11.83 -8.15 5.26
C ALA A 66 11.63 -7.21 6.47
N GLY A 67 12.69 -6.79 7.16
CA GLY A 67 12.62 -6.06 8.42
C GLY A 67 12.10 -4.62 8.31
N TYR A 68 11.82 -4.04 9.48
CA TYR A 68 11.61 -2.60 9.64
C TYR A 68 12.96 -1.85 9.48
N ASN A 69 12.92 -0.55 9.24
CA ASN A 69 14.11 0.32 9.13
C ASN A 69 15.01 0.04 7.89
N GLU A 70 14.40 -0.09 6.71
CA GLU A 70 15.12 -0.09 5.43
C GLU A 70 14.81 1.21 4.66
N PRO A 71 15.58 2.28 4.87
CA PRO A 71 15.34 3.54 4.18
C PRO A 71 15.59 3.40 2.68
N GLU A 72 14.87 4.22 1.91
CA GLU A 72 14.95 4.31 0.45
C GLU A 72 14.51 3.01 -0.26
N CYS A 73 13.75 2.16 0.43
CA CYS A 73 13.13 0.96 -0.11
C CYS A 73 11.62 1.16 -0.21
N ARG A 74 11.11 1.49 -1.40
CA ARG A 74 9.68 1.71 -1.63
C ARG A 74 8.91 0.39 -1.46
N ALA A 75 8.28 0.23 -0.31
CA ALA A 75 7.61 -1.00 0.07
C ALA A 75 6.51 -0.77 1.11
N PHE A 76 5.67 -1.79 1.31
CA PHE A 76 4.81 -1.90 2.49
C PHE A 76 5.02 -3.28 3.14
N TRP A 77 4.53 -3.45 4.35
CA TRP A 77 4.62 -4.70 5.10
C TRP A 77 3.24 -5.30 5.33
N VAL A 78 3.15 -6.62 5.26
CA VAL A 78 2.05 -7.44 5.76
C VAL A 78 2.61 -8.27 6.92
N LEU A 79 2.11 -8.00 8.12
CA LEU A 79 2.69 -8.44 9.38
C LEU A 79 1.75 -9.40 10.11
N GLY A 80 2.33 -10.45 10.67
CA GLY A 80 1.64 -11.47 11.46
C GLY A 80 1.74 -11.26 12.97
N PRO A 81 1.25 -12.23 13.76
CA PRO A 81 1.18 -12.14 15.22
C PRO A 81 2.50 -11.81 15.91
N ASP A 82 3.62 -12.41 15.51
CA ASP A 82 4.90 -12.20 16.19
C ASP A 82 5.41 -10.77 15.97
N ALA A 83 5.33 -10.26 14.73
CA ALA A 83 5.62 -8.86 14.43
C ALA A 83 4.69 -7.90 15.21
N ILE A 84 3.41 -8.23 15.35
CA ILE A 84 2.43 -7.43 16.10
C ILE A 84 2.74 -7.45 17.60
N LYS A 85 3.18 -8.58 18.16
CA LYS A 85 3.57 -8.72 19.58
C LYS A 85 4.73 -7.80 19.97
N HIS A 86 5.57 -7.42 19.01
CA HIS A 86 6.74 -6.58 19.21
C HIS A 86 6.69 -5.28 18.40
N GLY A 87 5.50 -4.87 17.96
CA GLY A 87 5.33 -3.88 16.90
C GLY A 87 5.39 -2.42 17.34
N GLN A 88 5.35 -2.14 18.63
CA GLN A 88 5.39 -0.77 19.17
C GLN A 88 6.79 -0.43 19.69
N GLU A 89 7.01 0.86 19.98
CA GLU A 89 8.21 1.38 20.62
C GLU A 89 8.55 0.54 21.86
N ILE A 90 9.84 0.37 22.15
CA ILE A 90 10.39 -0.54 23.17
C ILE A 90 9.88 -2.00 23.06
N PHE A 91 9.56 -2.43 21.83
CA PHE A 91 9.11 -3.79 21.46
C PHE A 91 7.85 -4.27 22.19
N GLN A 92 6.97 -3.34 22.54
CA GLN A 92 5.67 -3.64 23.14
C GLN A 92 4.66 -4.12 22.09
N PRO A 93 3.56 -4.78 22.51
CA PRO A 93 2.50 -5.19 21.60
C PRO A 93 1.83 -4.00 20.90
N TYR A 94 1.68 -4.12 19.58
CA TYR A 94 0.95 -3.14 18.79
C TYR A 94 -0.56 -3.28 19.01
N THR A 95 -1.21 -2.17 19.34
CA THR A 95 -2.66 -2.10 19.64
C THR A 95 -3.42 -1.10 18.75
N GLY A 96 -2.72 -0.43 17.82
CA GLY A 96 -3.27 0.66 17.01
C GLY A 96 -3.52 1.98 17.75
N LYS A 97 -3.09 2.09 19.03
CA LYS A 97 -3.13 3.34 19.81
C LYS A 97 -1.92 4.25 19.55
N ARG A 98 -0.79 3.66 19.14
CA ARG A 98 0.45 4.33 18.75
C ARG A 98 0.93 3.70 17.43
N PRO A 99 1.75 4.40 16.62
CA PRO A 99 2.24 3.84 15.36
C PRO A 99 3.04 2.56 15.57
N PHE A 100 3.06 1.73 14.54
CA PHE A 100 4.00 0.63 14.44
C PHE A 100 5.43 1.19 14.33
N TYR A 101 6.24 0.94 15.36
CA TYR A 101 7.59 1.47 15.50
C TYR A 101 8.42 0.54 16.41
N PRO A 102 8.81 -0.65 15.94
CA PRO A 102 9.45 -1.67 16.77
C PRO A 102 10.93 -1.33 17.01
N ALA A 103 11.19 -0.33 17.85
CA ALA A 103 12.53 0.18 18.12
C ALA A 103 12.65 0.78 19.53
N THR A 104 13.87 0.82 20.05
CA THR A 104 14.25 1.44 21.33
C THR A 104 14.91 2.81 21.16
N ASP A 105 15.25 3.19 19.93
CA ASP A 105 15.94 4.44 19.59
C ASP A 105 15.43 5.00 18.24
N VAL A 106 15.84 6.22 17.90
CA VAL A 106 15.51 6.92 16.66
C VAL A 106 15.97 6.10 15.45
N GLN A 107 15.00 5.59 14.70
CA GLN A 107 15.26 4.85 13.46
C GLN A 107 15.60 5.78 12.28
N LEU A 108 16.16 5.20 11.22
CA LEU A 108 16.46 5.96 10.00
C LEU A 108 15.14 6.42 9.36
N CYS A 109 15.13 7.63 8.82
CA CYS A 109 14.03 8.14 8.03
C CYS A 109 13.79 7.24 6.80
N PRO A 110 12.58 6.70 6.59
CA PRO A 110 12.30 5.80 5.47
C PRO A 110 12.58 6.42 4.10
N ILE A 111 12.46 7.73 3.97
CA ILE A 111 12.62 8.44 2.69
C ILE A 111 14.08 8.84 2.42
N LYS A 112 14.89 9.08 3.46
CA LYS A 112 16.26 9.59 3.34
C LYS A 112 17.14 9.08 4.48
N ARG A 113 18.04 8.13 4.18
CA ARG A 113 18.87 7.41 5.16
C ARG A 113 19.64 8.31 6.13
N LYS A 114 20.07 9.50 5.70
CA LYS A 114 20.90 10.42 6.50
C LYS A 114 20.13 11.15 7.62
N LEU A 115 18.83 10.93 7.75
CA LEU A 115 17.97 11.57 8.75
C LEU A 115 17.38 10.52 9.69
N GLY A 116 16.96 10.94 10.88
CA GLY A 116 16.16 10.14 11.81
C GLY A 116 14.66 10.41 11.64
N GLN A 117 13.80 9.42 11.90
CA GLN A 117 12.34 9.58 11.93
C GLN A 117 11.83 9.86 13.34
N SER A 118 10.89 10.79 13.45
CA SER A 118 10.20 11.16 14.69
C SER A 118 8.70 11.16 14.46
N PHE A 119 7.95 10.57 15.39
CA PHE A 119 6.49 10.64 15.39
C PHE A 119 6.05 12.04 15.83
N ASP A 120 5.22 12.71 15.02
CA ASP A 120 4.69 14.03 15.38
C ASP A 120 3.29 13.91 16.03
N LYS A 121 2.33 13.37 15.28
CA LYS A 121 0.94 13.22 15.76
C LYS A 121 0.12 12.24 14.93
N ALA A 122 -0.99 11.78 15.50
CA ALA A 122 -2.02 11.08 14.76
C ALA A 122 -2.60 11.96 13.63
N ALA A 123 -2.96 11.35 12.51
CA ALA A 123 -3.50 12.03 11.33
C ALA A 123 -4.97 11.69 11.11
N ASP A 124 -5.27 10.45 10.71
CA ASP A 124 -6.63 9.97 10.40
C ASP A 124 -6.90 8.63 11.09
N LYS A 125 -8.18 8.34 11.36
CA LYS A 125 -8.64 7.07 11.92
C LYS A 125 -9.98 6.68 11.33
N GLY A 126 -10.21 5.38 11.17
CA GLY A 126 -11.51 4.89 10.74
C GLY A 126 -11.55 3.40 10.50
N LEU A 127 -12.58 2.94 9.80
CA LEU A 127 -12.64 1.58 9.27
C LEU A 127 -12.40 1.62 7.76
N ARG A 128 -11.49 0.79 7.26
CA ARG A 128 -11.23 0.64 5.82
C ARG A 128 -11.51 -0.79 5.40
N GLN A 129 -12.17 -0.95 4.26
CA GLN A 129 -12.46 -2.26 3.71
C GLN A 129 -11.16 -2.99 3.35
N VAL A 130 -11.06 -4.26 3.69
CA VAL A 130 -9.97 -5.15 3.28
C VAL A 130 -10.60 -6.44 2.76
N GLY A 131 -11.15 -6.42 1.56
CA GLY A 131 -11.94 -7.52 0.99
C GLY A 131 -13.36 -7.63 1.54
N PRO A 132 -14.29 -8.31 0.85
CA PRO A 132 -15.68 -8.45 1.30
C PRO A 132 -15.80 -9.01 2.73
N GLY A 133 -16.71 -8.45 3.52
CA GLY A 133 -16.95 -8.88 4.91
C GLY A 133 -15.87 -8.49 5.94
N HIS A 134 -14.74 -7.93 5.51
CA HIS A 134 -13.60 -7.64 6.38
C HIS A 134 -13.25 -6.16 6.37
N LYS A 135 -13.17 -5.55 7.56
CA LYS A 135 -12.74 -4.16 7.74
C LYS A 135 -11.57 -4.11 8.71
N ALA A 136 -10.55 -3.33 8.36
CA ALA A 136 -9.43 -3.03 9.23
C ALA A 136 -9.70 -1.77 10.03
N ALA A 137 -9.24 -1.75 11.28
CA ALA A 137 -9.03 -0.53 12.04
C ALA A 137 -7.88 0.23 11.36
N TYR A 138 -8.24 1.30 10.66
CA TYR A 138 -7.31 2.16 9.95
C TYR A 138 -6.80 3.27 10.85
N ARG A 139 -5.50 3.53 10.73
CA ARG A 139 -4.80 4.67 11.32
C ARG A 139 -3.84 5.25 10.31
N SER A 140 -3.64 6.55 10.36
CA SER A 140 -2.46 7.16 9.76
C SER A 140 -1.79 8.11 10.73
N TRP A 141 -0.47 8.19 10.61
CA TRP A 141 0.41 8.86 11.56
C TRP A 141 1.35 9.79 10.80
N LYS A 142 1.47 11.04 11.25
CA LYS A 142 2.42 12.00 10.68
C LYS A 142 3.78 11.79 11.32
N PHE A 143 4.79 11.65 10.48
CA PHE A 143 6.18 11.57 10.88
C PHE A 143 6.98 12.71 10.23
N SER A 144 7.97 13.20 10.95
CA SER A 144 8.98 14.13 10.45
C SER A 144 10.33 13.44 10.40
N CYS A 145 11.12 13.74 9.38
CA CYS A 145 12.54 13.39 9.36
C CYS A 145 13.43 14.60 9.61
N ARG A 146 14.38 14.41 10.51
CA ARG A 146 15.24 15.46 11.08
C ARG A 146 16.70 15.00 11.10
N PRO A 147 17.68 15.91 11.04
CA PRO A 147 19.06 15.59 11.35
C PRO A 147 19.18 15.11 12.80
N TYR A 148 20.04 14.13 13.07
CA TYR A 148 20.23 13.59 14.42
C TYR A 148 20.70 14.64 15.43
N ALA A 149 21.59 15.55 15.01
CA ALA A 149 22.15 16.60 15.86
C ALA A 149 21.21 17.82 16.05
N HIS A 150 20.16 17.94 15.24
CA HIS A 150 19.30 19.12 15.20
C HIS A 150 17.85 18.70 15.04
N LEU A 151 17.28 18.14 16.11
CA LEU A 151 15.94 17.57 16.09
C LEU A 151 14.86 18.64 15.84
N GLU A 152 15.11 19.91 16.10
CA GLU A 152 14.23 21.03 15.78
C GLU A 152 14.04 21.22 14.25
N ASN A 153 15.02 20.79 13.45
CA ASN A 153 15.07 21.08 12.02
C ASN A 153 14.37 20.00 11.16
N VAL A 154 13.05 20.12 10.97
CA VAL A 154 12.32 19.25 10.01
C VAL A 154 12.86 19.45 8.60
N LYS A 155 13.33 18.37 7.95
CA LYS A 155 13.76 18.41 6.55
C LYS A 155 12.72 17.86 5.59
N LEU A 156 11.93 16.88 6.02
CA LEU A 156 10.82 16.34 5.24
C LEU A 156 9.80 15.67 6.17
N ARG A 157 8.60 15.41 5.64
CA ARG A 157 7.52 14.72 6.34
C ARG A 157 7.01 13.56 5.51
N TYR A 158 6.51 12.53 6.16
CA TYR A 158 5.78 11.43 5.52
C TYR A 158 4.62 10.97 6.41
N VAL A 159 3.76 10.14 5.84
CA VAL A 159 2.64 9.54 6.55
C VAL A 159 2.82 8.03 6.58
N GLN A 160 2.76 7.45 7.77
CA GLN A 160 2.63 6.01 7.93
C GLN A 160 1.17 5.64 7.99
N ARG A 161 0.71 4.80 7.07
CA ARG A 161 -0.66 4.28 6.97
C ARG A 161 -0.70 2.85 7.48
N GLU A 162 -1.72 2.52 8.26
CA GLU A 162 -1.83 1.23 8.94
C GLU A 162 -3.24 0.67 8.82
N TRP A 163 -3.35 -0.61 8.44
CA TRP A 163 -4.60 -1.38 8.42
C TRP A 163 -4.46 -2.55 9.37
N TYR A 164 -5.07 -2.44 10.56
CA TYR A 164 -5.01 -3.49 11.57
C TYR A 164 -6.30 -4.32 11.59
N LEU A 165 -6.16 -5.63 11.39
CA LEU A 165 -7.22 -6.63 11.53
C LEU A 165 -6.94 -7.46 12.79
N PRO A 166 -7.50 -7.07 13.97
CA PRO A 166 -7.17 -7.69 15.24
C PRO A 166 -7.57 -9.17 15.30
N THR A 167 -8.75 -9.52 14.78
CA THR A 167 -9.27 -10.91 14.77
C THR A 167 -8.37 -11.84 13.97
N SER A 168 -7.99 -11.45 12.75
CA SER A 168 -7.12 -12.23 11.87
C SER A 168 -5.63 -12.15 12.27
N LYS A 169 -5.29 -11.22 13.19
CA LYS A 169 -3.93 -10.87 13.61
C LYS A 169 -3.03 -10.50 12.42
N ILE A 170 -3.52 -9.58 11.60
CA ILE A 170 -2.82 -9.03 10.44
C ILE A 170 -2.68 -7.52 10.62
N LEU A 171 -1.49 -6.99 10.36
CA LEU A 171 -1.25 -5.56 10.27
C LEU A 171 -0.57 -5.25 8.93
N VAL A 172 -1.14 -4.31 8.17
CA VAL A 172 -0.47 -3.74 6.99
C VAL A 172 0.11 -2.39 7.37
N VAL A 173 1.38 -2.14 7.07
CA VAL A 173 2.08 -0.87 7.33
C VAL A 173 2.65 -0.32 6.03
N ASP A 174 2.39 0.95 5.72
CA ASP A 174 2.90 1.64 4.54
C ASP A 174 3.45 3.02 4.90
N GLN A 175 4.74 3.23 4.66
CA GLN A 175 5.44 4.50 4.93
C GLN A 175 5.64 5.35 3.67
N PHE A 176 5.27 4.84 2.50
CA PHE A 176 5.63 5.42 1.20
C PHE A 176 4.42 5.88 0.39
N SER A 177 3.22 5.83 0.97
CA SER A 177 1.96 6.13 0.28
C SER A 177 1.83 5.34 -1.02
N THR A 178 2.10 4.02 -0.94
CA THR A 178 2.16 3.14 -2.11
C THR A 178 0.94 3.30 -3.01
N PRO A 179 1.13 3.75 -4.28
CA PRO A 179 0.03 3.90 -5.22
C PRO A 179 -0.70 2.58 -5.47
N GLY A 180 -2.03 2.61 -5.39
CA GLY A 180 -2.87 1.44 -5.64
C GLY A 180 -3.03 0.48 -4.46
N LEU A 181 -2.28 0.63 -3.35
CA LEU A 181 -2.38 -0.25 -2.18
C LEU A 181 -3.80 -0.30 -1.60
N ASP A 182 -4.48 0.84 -1.50
CA ASP A 182 -5.87 0.90 -1.02
C ASP A 182 -6.82 0.02 -1.86
N ARG A 183 -6.63 0.00 -3.19
CA ARG A 183 -7.43 -0.80 -4.10
C ARG A 183 -7.12 -2.29 -3.93
N VAL A 184 -5.84 -2.65 -3.83
CA VAL A 184 -5.38 -4.02 -3.59
C VAL A 184 -5.99 -4.56 -2.29
N LEU A 185 -5.93 -3.78 -1.20
CA LEU A 185 -6.51 -4.18 0.08
C LEU A 185 -8.03 -4.28 0.02
N LYS A 186 -8.70 -3.25 -0.54
CA LYS A 186 -10.18 -3.25 -0.68
C LYS A 186 -10.68 -4.48 -1.43
N ASN A 187 -9.93 -4.97 -2.41
CA ASN A 187 -10.28 -6.11 -3.25
C ASN A 187 -9.69 -7.44 -2.78
N ALA A 188 -9.14 -7.52 -1.56
CA ALA A 188 -8.64 -8.77 -1.01
C ALA A 188 -9.75 -9.85 -0.99
N SER A 189 -9.36 -11.12 -1.13
CA SER A 189 -10.25 -12.25 -0.88
C SER A 189 -9.88 -12.96 0.42
N TRP A 190 -10.86 -13.64 1.02
CA TRP A 190 -10.70 -14.36 2.28
C TRP A 190 -11.17 -15.79 2.13
N ARG A 191 -10.41 -16.73 2.71
CA ARG A 191 -10.71 -18.17 2.77
C ARG A 191 -10.32 -18.72 4.12
#